data_AF-A0A7Y6ZLJ2-F1
#
_entry.id   AF-A0A7Y6ZLJ2-F1
#
_cell.length_a   1.000
_cell.length_b   1.000
_cell.length_c   1.000
_cell.angle_alpha   90.00
_cell.angle_beta   90.00
_cell.angle_gamma   90.00
#
_symmetry.space_group_name_H-M   'P 1'
#
loop_
_entity.id
_entity.type
_entity.pdbx_description
1 polymer ?
#
loop_
_entity_poly.entity_id
_entity_poly.type
_entity_poly.pdbx_seq_one_letter_code
_entity_poly.pdbx_strand_id
1 'polypeptide(L)'
;MNRLFICFSLVFLAIACQGKPEQMIFPENLEIIHQGNPPCPTCESKIVAYLSLSERSLYPFTDNIVNWKEFADSYPDLSVIIFLGGNAKDVNNSKEKVISFFRKRDFPYPVFLDPEDTFFKMNHLENVPFDNKSNLFFLVQGNQILDFYEFGIPNLRESQLEEHFRMKPSEIPP
;
A
#
# COMPACT_ATOMS: atom_id res chain seq x y z
N MET A 1 27.16 -18.54 38.02
CA MET A 1 27.35 -18.33 36.56
C MET A 1 26.21 -18.88 35.68
N ASN A 2 25.06 -19.32 36.23
CA ASN A 2 23.96 -19.91 35.42
C ASN A 2 22.74 -19.01 35.19
N ARG A 3 22.66 -17.81 35.79
CA ARG A 3 21.49 -16.92 35.63
C ARG A 3 21.61 -15.93 34.46
N LEU A 4 22.83 -15.65 33.99
CA LEU A 4 23.05 -14.70 32.89
C LEU A 4 22.68 -15.28 31.50
N PHE A 5 22.82 -16.61 31.33
CA PHE A 5 22.53 -17.29 30.06
C PHE A 5 21.03 -17.45 29.77
N ILE A 6 20.19 -17.43 30.81
CA ILE A 6 18.73 -17.59 30.68
C ILE A 6 18.08 -16.27 30.20
N CYS A 7 18.60 -15.12 30.63
CA CYS A 7 18.10 -13.81 30.15
C CYS A 7 18.43 -13.57 28.67
N PHE A 8 19.60 -14.02 28.20
CA PHE A 8 19.96 -13.89 26.78
C PHE A 8 19.09 -14.76 25.86
N SER A 9 18.70 -15.95 26.29
CA SER A 9 17.88 -16.87 25.48
C SER A 9 16.40 -16.42 25.37
N LEU A 10 15.88 -15.67 26.35
CA LEU A 10 14.54 -15.10 26.30
C LEU A 10 14.43 -13.86 25.38
N VAL A 11 15.49 -13.05 25.27
CA VAL A 11 15.51 -11.89 24.36
C VAL A 11 15.58 -12.32 22.89
N PHE A 12 16.29 -13.41 22.58
CA PHE A 12 16.35 -13.94 21.21
C PHE A 12 15.03 -14.61 20.75
N LEU A 13 14.22 -15.15 21.66
CA LEU A 13 12.91 -15.73 21.31
C LEU A 13 11.87 -14.65 20.95
N ALA A 14 11.95 -13.45 21.53
CA ALA A 14 11.00 -12.37 21.24
C ALA A 14 11.21 -11.75 19.85
N ILE A 15 12.45 -11.78 19.32
CA ILE A 15 12.79 -11.24 18.00
C ILE A 15 12.44 -12.25 16.89
N ALA A 16 12.33 -13.54 17.22
CA ALA A 16 12.06 -14.62 16.26
C ALA A 16 10.55 -14.83 15.96
N CYS A 17 9.65 -14.14 16.67
CA CYS A 17 8.22 -14.11 16.36
C CYS A 17 7.85 -12.78 15.70
N GLN A 18 8.39 -12.50 14.51
CA GLN A 18 7.80 -11.48 13.64
C GLN A 18 6.52 -12.07 13.03
N GLY A 19 5.40 -11.92 13.75
CA GLY A 19 4.07 -12.28 13.26
C GLY A 19 3.66 -11.43 12.06
N LYS A 20 2.48 -11.74 11.49
CA LYS A 20 1.85 -10.89 10.45
C LYS A 20 1.81 -9.43 10.97
N PRO A 21 2.11 -8.43 10.13
CA PRO A 21 1.99 -7.04 10.54
C PRO A 21 0.54 -6.72 10.91
N GLU A 22 0.34 -6.25 12.14
CA GLU A 22 -0.96 -5.77 12.64
C GLU A 22 -1.09 -4.25 12.49
N GLN A 23 0.03 -3.55 12.40
CA GLN A 23 0.09 -2.11 12.20
C GLN A 23 1.00 -1.77 11.02
N MET A 24 0.64 -0.70 10.33
CA MET A 24 1.39 -0.11 9.23
C MET A 24 2.28 1.01 9.75
N ILE A 25 3.57 0.93 9.45
CA ILE A 25 4.58 1.95 9.72
C ILE A 25 4.90 2.65 8.40
N PHE A 26 4.75 3.97 8.39
CA PHE A 26 5.00 4.80 7.22
C PHE A 26 6.38 5.46 7.31
N PRO A 27 7.25 5.29 6.30
CA PRO A 27 8.56 5.92 6.27
C PRO A 27 8.45 7.45 6.06
N GLU A 28 9.23 8.23 6.82
CA GLU A 28 9.08 9.70 6.90
C GLU A 28 9.77 10.48 5.77
N ASN A 29 10.61 9.84 4.93
CA ASN A 29 11.49 10.53 3.98
C ASN A 29 11.52 9.92 2.56
N LEU A 30 10.42 9.31 2.13
CA LEU A 30 10.35 8.80 0.76
C LEU A 30 10.05 9.91 -0.24
N GLU A 31 10.61 9.77 -1.45
CA GLU A 31 10.37 10.71 -2.53
C GLU A 31 8.93 10.56 -3.05
N ILE A 32 8.15 11.64 -2.97
CA ILE A 32 6.84 11.71 -3.61
C ILE A 32 7.04 12.03 -5.09
N ILE A 33 6.82 11.04 -5.95
CA ILE A 33 6.97 11.19 -7.41
C ILE A 33 5.70 11.67 -8.09
N HIS A 34 4.57 11.57 -7.39
CA HIS A 34 3.28 12.08 -7.83
C HIS A 34 2.44 12.44 -6.61
N GLN A 35 1.95 13.68 -6.54
CA GLN A 35 1.20 14.16 -5.35
C GLN A 35 -0.24 13.65 -5.32
N GLY A 36 -0.88 13.52 -6.50
CA GLY A 36 -2.32 13.30 -6.59
C GLY A 36 -3.13 14.45 -5.98
N ASN A 37 -4.40 14.20 -5.71
CA ASN A 37 -5.15 15.02 -4.76
C ASN A 37 -4.57 14.79 -3.36
N PRO A 38 -4.39 15.84 -2.54
CA PRO A 38 -3.78 15.69 -1.23
C PRO A 38 -4.55 14.63 -0.44
N PRO A 39 -3.85 13.64 0.16
CA PRO A 39 -4.51 12.64 0.98
C PRO A 39 -5.31 13.40 2.03
N CYS A 40 -6.61 13.11 2.07
CA CYS A 40 -7.53 13.73 3.01
C CYS A 40 -6.89 13.68 4.41
N PRO A 41 -6.49 14.84 4.98
CA PRO A 41 -5.63 14.87 6.15
C PRO A 41 -6.32 14.38 7.43
N THR A 42 -7.66 14.28 7.38
CA THR A 42 -8.51 13.73 8.44
C THR A 42 -8.94 12.30 8.19
N CYS A 43 -8.54 11.68 7.07
CA CYS A 43 -9.03 10.36 6.71
C CYS A 43 -8.36 9.29 7.56
N GLU A 44 -9.17 8.72 8.46
CA GLU A 44 -8.77 7.60 9.28
C GLU A 44 -8.59 6.36 8.41
N SER A 45 -9.55 6.11 7.51
CA SER A 45 -9.59 4.99 6.56
C SER A 45 -8.70 5.23 5.35
N LYS A 46 -7.82 4.26 5.09
CA LYS A 46 -6.85 4.31 4.00
C LYS A 46 -6.76 2.97 3.29
N ILE A 47 -6.55 3.01 1.97
CA ILE A 47 -5.94 1.91 1.25
C ILE A 47 -4.45 2.19 1.15
N VAL A 48 -3.63 1.23 1.54
CA VAL A 48 -2.18 1.29 1.37
C VAL A 48 -1.76 0.23 0.36
N ALA A 49 -1.09 0.64 -0.71
CA ALA A 49 -0.62 -0.24 -1.76
C ALA A 49 0.90 -0.30 -1.77
N TYR A 50 1.45 -1.51 -1.91
CA TYR A 50 2.86 -1.76 -2.19
C TYR A 50 2.99 -2.48 -3.53
N LEU A 51 3.87 -2.00 -4.41
CA LEU A 51 4.20 -2.66 -5.66
C LEU A 51 5.72 -2.67 -5.90
N SER A 52 6.30 -3.85 -6.12
CA SER A 52 7.71 -4.01 -6.46
C SER A 52 7.94 -3.74 -7.95
N LEU A 53 8.65 -2.65 -8.27
CA LEU A 53 9.08 -2.28 -9.62
C LEU A 53 10.15 -3.21 -10.21
N SER A 54 10.78 -4.02 -9.37
CA SER A 54 11.74 -5.05 -9.79
C SER A 54 11.06 -6.31 -10.32
N GLU A 55 9.77 -6.51 -9.99
CA GLU A 55 9.01 -7.71 -10.33
C GLU A 55 7.78 -7.45 -11.20
N ARG A 56 7.15 -6.28 -11.07
CA ARG A 56 5.85 -5.97 -11.67
C ARG A 56 5.87 -4.69 -12.49
N SER A 57 4.89 -4.59 -13.39
CA SER A 57 4.57 -3.36 -14.12
C SER A 57 3.51 -2.56 -13.36
N LEU A 58 3.33 -1.30 -13.76
CA LEU A 58 2.29 -0.41 -13.21
C LEU A 58 0.86 -0.74 -13.68
N TYR A 59 0.62 -1.92 -14.27
CA TYR A 59 -0.69 -2.33 -14.78
C TYR A 59 -1.85 -2.17 -13.78
N PRO A 60 -1.68 -2.47 -12.47
CA PRO A 60 -2.72 -2.23 -11.45
C PRO A 60 -3.25 -0.80 -11.39
N PHE A 61 -2.41 0.16 -11.77
CA PHE A 61 -2.72 1.60 -11.73
C PHE A 61 -3.15 2.15 -13.10
N THR A 62 -3.56 1.25 -14.01
CA THR A 62 -4.24 1.62 -15.25
C THR A 62 -5.76 1.59 -15.06
N ASP A 63 -6.48 2.30 -15.92
CA ASP A 63 -7.95 2.37 -15.88
C ASP A 63 -8.65 1.08 -16.34
N ASN A 64 -7.88 0.03 -16.68
CA ASN A 64 -8.43 -1.26 -17.11
C ASN A 64 -8.96 -2.11 -15.95
N ILE A 65 -8.48 -1.88 -14.73
CA ILE A 65 -8.92 -2.62 -13.54
C ILE A 65 -9.93 -1.79 -12.74
N VAL A 66 -9.56 -0.54 -12.48
CA VAL A 66 -10.36 0.45 -11.78
C VAL A 66 -10.15 1.77 -12.51
N ASN A 67 -11.24 2.44 -12.88
CA ASN A 67 -11.17 3.85 -13.23
C ASN A 67 -10.85 4.63 -11.94
N TRP A 68 -9.57 4.96 -11.75
CA TRP A 68 -9.11 5.50 -10.47
C TRP A 68 -9.70 6.87 -10.15
N LYS A 69 -10.07 7.65 -11.17
CA LYS A 69 -10.73 8.94 -11.01
C LYS A 69 -12.17 8.76 -10.51
N GLU A 70 -12.96 7.96 -11.21
CA GLU A 70 -14.33 7.63 -10.77
C GLU A 70 -14.32 6.98 -9.38
N PHE A 71 -13.31 6.17 -9.07
CA PHE A 71 -13.13 5.58 -7.75
C PHE A 71 -12.85 6.65 -6.69
N ALA A 72 -11.99 7.64 -6.97
CA ALA A 72 -11.75 8.76 -6.06
C ALA A 72 -13.01 9.63 -5.85
N ASP A 73 -13.78 9.86 -6.90
CA ASP A 73 -15.03 10.63 -6.81
C ASP A 73 -16.11 9.86 -6.02
N SER A 74 -16.14 8.53 -6.16
CA SER A 74 -17.04 7.64 -5.43
C SER A 74 -16.72 7.58 -3.93
N TYR A 75 -15.46 7.77 -3.54
CA TYR A 75 -15.00 7.62 -2.15
C TYR A 75 -14.12 8.82 -1.72
N PRO A 76 -14.70 10.03 -1.61
CA PRO A 76 -13.92 11.25 -1.34
C PRO A 76 -13.24 11.25 0.04
N ASP A 77 -13.79 10.49 0.99
CA ASP A 77 -13.26 10.33 2.35
C ASP A 77 -12.33 9.11 2.48
N LEU A 78 -11.88 8.52 1.36
CA LEU A 78 -10.93 7.40 1.34
C LEU A 78 -9.57 7.87 0.83
N SER A 79 -8.54 7.75 1.67
CA SER A 79 -7.17 8.01 1.23
C SER A 79 -6.58 6.75 0.58
N VAL A 80 -5.92 6.89 -0.57
CA VAL A 80 -5.08 5.81 -1.13
C VAL A 80 -3.62 6.28 -1.14
N ILE A 81 -2.70 5.42 -0.69
CA ILE A 81 -1.26 5.71 -0.66
C ILE A 81 -0.53 4.58 -1.37
N ILE A 82 0.35 4.91 -2.31
CA ILE A 82 1.08 3.91 -3.09
C ILE A 82 2.58 4.02 -2.80
N PHE A 83 3.18 2.90 -2.42
CA PHE A 83 4.63 2.73 -2.30
C PHE A 83 5.13 1.85 -3.45
N LEU A 84 6.05 2.39 -4.25
CA LEU A 84 6.70 1.67 -5.34
C LEU A 84 8.09 1.22 -4.90
N GLY A 85 8.17 -0.04 -4.49
CA GLY A 85 9.35 -0.70 -3.96
C GLY A 85 10.34 -1.13 -5.03
N GLY A 86 11.61 -1.18 -4.66
CA GLY A 86 12.68 -1.81 -5.41
C GLY A 86 13.13 -1.02 -6.63
N ASN A 87 14.28 -1.42 -7.16
CA ASN A 87 14.83 -0.81 -8.36
C ASN A 87 14.12 -1.30 -9.63
N ALA A 88 13.94 -0.38 -10.57
CA ALA A 88 13.39 -0.67 -11.90
C ALA A 88 14.14 -1.82 -12.58
N LYS A 89 13.42 -2.86 -12.98
CA LYS A 89 14.00 -4.03 -13.66
C LYS A 89 14.55 -3.70 -15.06
N ASP A 90 13.99 -2.68 -15.70
CA ASP A 90 14.33 -2.29 -17.06
C ASP A 90 14.11 -0.78 -17.31
N VAL A 91 14.46 -0.33 -18.52
CA VAL A 91 14.26 1.05 -18.97
C VAL A 91 12.77 1.45 -19.01
N ASN A 92 11.83 0.51 -18.99
CA ASN A 92 10.39 0.81 -18.99
C ASN A 92 9.87 1.23 -17.62
N ASN A 93 10.54 0.81 -16.55
CA ASN A 93 10.26 1.23 -15.17
C ASN A 93 11.20 2.35 -14.68
N SER A 94 11.92 3.05 -15.57
CA SER A 94 12.74 4.20 -15.15
C SER A 94 11.89 5.23 -14.41
N LYS A 95 12.49 5.91 -13.43
CA LYS A 95 11.81 6.92 -12.60
C LYS A 95 11.02 7.93 -13.44
N GLU A 96 11.60 8.43 -14.53
CA GLU A 96 10.96 9.40 -15.42
C GLU A 96 9.73 8.82 -16.12
N LYS A 97 9.77 7.54 -16.52
CA LYS A 97 8.63 6.87 -17.11
C LYS A 97 7.53 6.60 -16.09
N VAL A 98 7.88 6.24 -14.87
CA VAL A 98 6.94 6.07 -13.76
C VAL A 98 6.24 7.40 -13.45
N ILE A 99 7.00 8.49 -13.30
CA ILE A 99 6.44 9.86 -13.12
C ILE A 99 5.51 10.21 -14.29
N SER A 100 5.97 9.99 -15.52
CA SER A 100 5.20 10.26 -16.74
C SER A 100 3.92 9.42 -16.81
N PHE A 101 3.95 8.17 -16.33
CA PHE A 101 2.80 7.27 -16.28
C PHE A 101 1.67 7.82 -15.43
N PHE A 102 1.97 8.25 -14.20
CA PHE A 102 0.97 8.78 -13.27
C PHE A 102 0.50 10.17 -13.69
N ARG A 103 1.41 11.05 -14.13
CA ARG A 103 1.07 12.40 -14.60
C ARG A 103 0.15 12.38 -15.81
N LYS A 104 0.41 11.53 -16.82
CA LYS A 104 -0.41 11.45 -18.03
C LYS A 104 -1.83 10.95 -17.76
N ARG A 105 -2.02 10.17 -16.70
CA ARG A 105 -3.33 9.69 -16.25
C ARG A 105 -4.01 10.66 -15.31
N ASP A 106 -3.29 11.68 -14.84
CA ASP A 106 -3.77 12.57 -13.79
C ASP A 106 -4.30 11.73 -12.61
N PHE A 107 -3.43 10.82 -12.16
CA PHE A 107 -3.77 9.82 -11.16
C PHE A 107 -4.17 10.51 -9.85
N PRO A 108 -5.24 10.10 -9.16
CA PRO A 108 -5.81 10.94 -8.11
C PRO A 108 -5.11 10.84 -6.74
N TYR A 109 -4.12 9.95 -6.58
CA TYR A 109 -3.55 9.64 -5.26
C TYR A 109 -2.03 9.78 -5.20
N PRO A 110 -1.45 10.04 -4.00
CA PRO A 110 -0.02 10.15 -3.84
C PRO A 110 0.72 8.83 -4.12
N VAL A 111 1.89 8.96 -4.75
CA VAL A 111 2.79 7.87 -5.09
C VAL A 111 4.19 8.17 -4.60
N PHE A 112 4.72 7.28 -3.78
CA PHE A 112 6.04 7.33 -3.18
C PHE A 112 6.95 6.33 -3.88
N LEU A 113 8.17 6.76 -4.21
CA LEU A 113 9.21 5.88 -4.71
C LEU A 113 10.07 5.39 -3.53
N ASP A 114 10.28 4.08 -3.45
CA ASP A 114 11.01 3.40 -2.38
C ASP A 114 12.03 2.39 -2.95
N PRO A 115 13.11 2.86 -3.60
CA PRO A 115 14.06 1.98 -4.28
C PRO A 115 14.73 0.94 -3.38
N GLU A 116 14.80 1.25 -2.08
CA GLU A 116 15.45 0.43 -1.05
C GLU A 116 14.49 -0.53 -0.34
N ASP A 117 13.22 -0.62 -0.78
CA ASP A 117 12.19 -1.46 -0.16
C ASP A 117 12.03 -1.19 1.35
N THR A 118 12.17 0.08 1.75
CA THR A 118 12.09 0.52 3.15
C THR A 118 10.74 0.18 3.76
N PHE A 119 9.64 0.50 3.07
CA PHE A 119 8.28 0.21 3.48
C PHE A 119 8.06 -1.30 3.62
N PHE A 120 8.53 -2.09 2.66
CA PHE A 120 8.41 -3.55 2.69
C PHE A 120 9.10 -4.15 3.91
N LYS A 121 10.36 -3.75 4.14
CA LYS A 121 11.20 -4.26 5.24
C LYS A 121 10.67 -3.80 6.61
N MET A 122 10.29 -2.52 6.74
CA MET A 122 9.79 -1.97 8.01
C MET A 122 8.48 -2.61 8.45
N ASN A 123 7.63 -3.02 7.50
CA ASN A 123 6.35 -3.65 7.78
C ASN A 123 6.43 -5.18 7.76
N HIS A 124 7.62 -5.78 7.66
CA HIS A 124 7.80 -7.23 7.62
C HIS A 124 6.89 -7.92 6.59
N LEU A 125 6.75 -7.32 5.40
CA LEU A 125 5.81 -7.80 4.40
C LEU A 125 6.19 -9.19 3.87
N GLU A 126 7.43 -9.66 4.06
CA GLU A 126 7.86 -11.04 3.85
C GLU A 126 7.05 -12.09 4.65
N ASN A 127 6.38 -11.68 5.73
CA ASN A 127 5.61 -12.56 6.61
C ASN A 127 4.11 -12.60 6.28
N VAL A 128 3.64 -11.88 5.27
CA VAL A 128 2.23 -11.98 4.84
C VAL A 128 1.94 -13.36 4.21
N PRO A 129 0.70 -13.88 4.31
CA PRO A 129 0.36 -15.26 3.94
C PRO A 129 0.17 -15.45 2.43
N PHE A 130 0.96 -14.77 1.61
CA PHE A 130 0.94 -14.88 0.15
C PHE A 130 2.31 -15.29 -0.38
N ASP A 131 2.31 -16.23 -1.33
CA ASP A 131 3.54 -16.61 -2.03
C ASP A 131 4.10 -15.44 -2.83
N ASN A 132 3.20 -14.68 -3.49
CA ASN A 132 3.57 -13.49 -4.24
C ASN A 132 3.35 -12.22 -3.42
N LYS A 133 4.43 -11.50 -3.15
CA LYS A 133 4.43 -10.28 -2.33
C LYS A 133 4.82 -9.02 -3.12
N SER A 134 4.88 -9.14 -4.43
CA SER A 134 5.29 -8.07 -5.35
C SER A 134 4.20 -7.02 -5.59
N ASN A 135 2.97 -7.29 -5.16
CA ASN A 135 1.83 -6.40 -5.30
C ASN A 135 0.83 -6.70 -4.17
N LEU A 136 0.73 -5.80 -3.20
CA LEU A 136 -0.08 -5.99 -1.99
C LEU A 136 -0.91 -4.73 -1.75
N PHE A 137 -2.16 -4.90 -1.38
CA PHE A 137 -3.06 -3.81 -1.00
C PHE A 137 -3.65 -4.12 0.36
N PHE A 138 -3.78 -3.10 1.21
CA PHE A 138 -4.21 -3.22 2.59
C PHE A 138 -5.32 -2.21 2.87
N LEU A 139 -6.31 -2.63 3.65
CA LEU A 139 -7.25 -1.75 4.32
C LEU A 139 -6.65 -1.36 5.68
N VAL A 140 -6.46 -0.06 5.91
CA VAL A 140 -5.83 0.48 7.10
C VAL A 140 -6.73 1.52 7.75
N GLN A 141 -6.96 1.42 9.06
CA GLN A 141 -7.65 2.45 9.85
C GLN A 141 -6.68 3.06 10.86
N GLY A 142 -6.42 4.36 10.73
CA GLY A 142 -5.30 5.01 11.41
C GLY A 142 -3.99 4.39 10.91
N ASN A 143 -3.39 3.53 11.74
CA ASN A 143 -2.24 2.69 11.41
C ASN A 143 -2.56 1.18 11.53
N GLN A 144 -3.75 0.77 11.97
CA GLN A 144 -4.09 -0.64 12.12
C GLN A 144 -4.42 -1.26 10.77
N ILE A 145 -3.80 -2.40 10.46
CA ILE A 145 -4.14 -3.20 9.28
C ILE A 145 -5.40 -4.00 9.61
N LEU A 146 -6.48 -3.73 8.89
CA LEU A 146 -7.74 -4.45 9.05
C LEU A 146 -7.76 -5.73 8.21
N ASP A 147 -7.43 -5.61 6.92
CA ASP A 147 -7.37 -6.74 6.00
C ASP A 147 -6.55 -6.42 4.74
N PHE A 148 -6.37 -7.41 3.88
CA PHE A 148 -5.91 -7.23 2.51
C PHE A 148 -7.07 -6.78 1.61
N TYR A 149 -6.76 -5.93 0.65
CA TYR A 149 -7.77 -5.34 -0.23
C TYR A 149 -7.73 -5.95 -1.64
N GLU A 150 -8.84 -6.54 -2.08
CA GLU A 150 -8.97 -7.19 -3.38
C GLU A 150 -9.61 -6.27 -4.42
N PHE A 151 -9.01 -5.11 -4.63
CA PHE A 151 -9.56 -4.05 -5.48
C PHE A 151 -9.84 -4.48 -6.94
N GLY A 152 -9.13 -5.50 -7.42
CA GLY A 152 -9.27 -6.05 -8.77
C GLY A 152 -10.54 -6.87 -9.01
N ILE A 153 -11.27 -7.25 -7.95
CA ILE A 153 -12.54 -8.00 -8.06
C ILE A 153 -13.67 -7.04 -7.71
N PRO A 154 -14.49 -6.59 -8.67
CA PRO A 154 -15.48 -5.52 -8.46
C PRO A 154 -16.40 -5.75 -7.24
N ASN A 155 -16.94 -6.96 -7.08
CA ASN A 155 -17.85 -7.25 -5.97
C ASN A 155 -17.14 -7.19 -4.61
N LEU A 156 -15.88 -7.64 -4.53
CA LEU A 156 -15.10 -7.59 -3.28
C LEU A 156 -14.64 -6.18 -2.97
N ARG A 157 -14.27 -5.40 -3.99
CA ARG A 157 -13.87 -4.01 -3.86
C ARG A 157 -14.88 -3.19 -3.05
N GLU A 158 -16.14 -3.23 -3.45
CA GLU A 158 -17.20 -2.46 -2.76
C GLU A 158 -17.56 -3.09 -1.42
N SER A 159 -17.71 -4.42 -1.37
CA SER A 159 -18.12 -5.10 -0.13
C SER A 159 -17.11 -4.93 1.00
N GLN A 160 -15.80 -4.95 0.68
CA GLN A 160 -14.75 -4.77 1.69
C GLN A 160 -14.71 -3.32 2.23
N LEU A 161 -14.96 -2.32 1.37
CA LEU A 161 -15.06 -0.93 1.83
C LEU A 161 -16.30 -0.71 2.71
N GLU A 162 -17.43 -1.34 2.37
CA GLU A 162 -18.64 -1.31 3.20
C GLU A 162 -18.42 -2.04 4.54
N GLU A 163 -17.80 -3.22 4.52
CA GLU A 163 -17.56 -4.03 5.71
C GLU A 163 -16.59 -3.36 6.70
N HIS A 164 -15.45 -2.89 6.21
CA HIS A 164 -14.39 -2.39 7.07
C HIS A 164 -14.48 -0.90 7.37
N PHE A 165 -14.99 -0.09 6.44
CA PHE A 165 -15.06 1.37 6.58
C PHE A 165 -16.49 1.92 6.60
N ARG A 166 -17.53 1.09 6.40
CA ARG A 166 -18.93 1.52 6.25
C ARG A 166 -19.13 2.51 5.12
N MET A 167 -18.23 2.48 4.13
CA MET A 167 -18.26 3.35 2.97
C MET A 167 -19.10 2.72 1.86
N LYS A 168 -19.92 3.55 1.23
CA LYS A 168 -20.64 3.24 0.01
C LYS A 168 -20.19 4.21 -1.06
N PRO A 169 -20.20 3.81 -2.35
CA PRO A 169 -19.92 4.76 -3.41
C PRO A 169 -20.92 5.91 -3.31
N SER A 170 -20.42 7.14 -3.43
CA SER A 170 -21.27 8.32 -3.54
C SER A 170 -22.15 8.18 -4.79
N GLU A 171 -23.37 8.71 -4.73
CA GLU A 171 -24.20 8.84 -5.92
C GLU A 171 -23.52 9.86 -6.84
N ILE A 172 -22.72 9.38 -7.79
CA ILE A 172 -22.15 10.24 -8.83
C ILE A 172 -23.35 10.80 -9.61
N PRO A 173 -23.61 12.13 -9.60
CA PRO A 173 -24.67 12.68 -10.42
C PRO A 173 -24.34 12.39 -11.90
N PRO A 174 -25.34 12.02 -12.71
CA PRO A 174 -25.16 11.69 -14.12
C PRO A 174 -24.61 12.85 -14.96
#